data_AF-A0A7R7T529-F1
#
_entry.id   AF-A0A7R7T529-F1
#
_cell.length_a   1.000
_cell.length_b   1.000
_cell.length_c   1.000
_cell.angle_alpha   90.00
_cell.angle_beta   90.00
_cell.angle_gamma   90.00
#
_symmetry.space_group_name_H-M   'P 1'
#
loop_
_entity.id
_entity.type
_entity.pdbx_description
1 polymer ?
#
loop_
_entity_poly.entity_id
_entity_poly.type
_entity_poly.pdbx_seq_one_letter_code
_entity_poly.pdbx_strand_id
1 'polypeptide(L)'
;MVEPLVEHIPEGPSNRSFGYTVGGILLGLMALKWLLSGAFTPFSIGLALIGAVLVALAFVAPETLTVPNRLWGKLGLLLFKIVNPIVMCLIYATTFVPIGLFLRWRGHDPLAASFDRSASTYWITRPTGDADPNAMRNQF
;
A
#
# COMPACT_ATOMS: atom_id res chain seq x y z
N MET A 1 14.81 11.17 -32.70
CA MET A 1 14.87 12.10 -31.55
C MET A 1 14.09 11.44 -30.43
N VAL A 2 14.76 10.76 -29.50
CA VAL A 2 14.12 10.07 -28.37
C VAL A 2 14.10 11.07 -27.23
N GLU A 3 12.91 11.49 -26.78
CA GLU A 3 12.80 12.31 -25.57
C GLU A 3 13.41 11.52 -24.40
N PRO A 4 14.36 12.10 -23.65
CA PRO A 4 14.79 11.47 -22.41
C PRO A 4 13.57 11.40 -21.51
N LEU A 5 13.24 10.18 -21.05
CA LEU A 5 12.23 9.99 -20.01
C LEU A 5 12.73 10.70 -18.76
N VAL A 6 12.36 11.97 -18.61
CA VAL A 6 12.61 12.74 -17.38
C VAL A 6 11.77 12.08 -16.32
N GLU A 7 12.38 11.14 -15.60
CA GLU A 7 11.82 10.53 -14.42
C GLU A 7 11.53 11.66 -13.43
N HIS A 8 10.26 12.05 -13.36
CA HIS A 8 9.77 13.00 -12.38
C HIS A 8 9.88 12.32 -11.02
N ILE A 9 11.01 12.56 -10.34
CA ILE A 9 11.17 12.18 -8.95
C ILE A 9 10.04 12.90 -8.20
N PRO A 10 9.08 12.17 -7.60
CA PRO A 10 7.95 12.81 -6.95
C PRO A 10 8.49 13.73 -5.86
N GLU A 11 8.19 15.03 -5.99
CA GLU A 11 8.53 15.99 -4.95
C GLU A 11 7.79 15.60 -3.67
N GLY A 12 8.53 15.46 -2.57
CA GLY A 12 7.95 15.12 -1.28
C GLY A 12 6.94 16.19 -0.83
N PRO A 13 6.07 15.88 0.16
CA PRO A 13 5.07 16.81 0.66
C PRO A 13 5.70 18.16 1.04
N SER A 14 5.11 19.27 0.60
CA SER A 14 5.57 20.61 0.97
C SER A 14 5.58 20.76 2.49
N ASN A 15 6.63 21.37 3.07
CA ASN A 15 6.77 21.51 4.53
C ASN A 15 5.58 22.22 5.19
N ARG A 16 4.91 23.13 4.45
CA ARG A 16 3.67 23.79 4.87
C ARG A 16 2.52 22.79 5.03
N SER A 17 2.34 21.89 4.06
CA SER A 17 1.30 20.87 4.08
C SER A 17 1.49 19.89 5.24
N PHE A 18 2.74 19.52 5.56
CA PHE A 18 3.06 18.69 6.72
C PHE A 18 2.63 19.36 8.04
N GLY A 19 3.02 20.63 8.24
CA GLY A 19 2.67 21.36 9.46
C GLY A 19 1.16 21.56 9.63
N TYR A 20 0.43 21.87 8.55
CA TYR A 20 -1.04 21.97 8.62
C TYR A 20 -1.74 20.63 8.83
N THR A 21 -1.29 19.56 8.17
CA THR A 21 -1.93 18.25 8.33
C THR A 21 -1.67 17.66 9.70
N VAL A 22 -0.41 17.58 10.15
CA VAL A 22 -0.08 17.01 11.46
C VAL A 22 -0.57 17.91 12.59
N GLY A 23 -0.32 19.21 12.52
CA GLY A 23 -0.80 20.15 13.54
C GLY A 23 -2.32 20.23 13.59
N GLY A 24 -2.99 20.24 12.44
CA GLY A 24 -4.45 20.22 12.33
C GLY A 24 -5.07 18.93 12.85
N ILE A 25 -4.49 17.75 12.55
CA ILE A 25 -4.95 16.47 13.10
C ILE A 25 -4.80 16.45 14.62
N LEU A 26 -3.66 16.90 15.17
CA LEU A 26 -3.45 16.94 16.61
C LEU A 26 -4.47 17.86 17.31
N LEU A 27 -4.67 19.07 16.78
CA LEU A 27 -5.66 20.00 17.31
C LEU A 27 -7.09 19.45 17.19
N GLY A 28 -7.44 18.85 16.04
CA GLY A 28 -8.76 18.25 15.81
C GLY A 28 -9.04 17.09 16.74
N LEU A 29 -8.08 16.19 16.95
CA LEU A 29 -8.21 15.08 17.90
C LEU A 29 -8.36 15.57 19.34
N MET A 30 -7.62 16.60 19.73
CA MET A 30 -7.74 17.17 21.08
C MET A 30 -9.05 17.94 21.28
N ALA A 31 -9.51 18.67 20.27
CA ALA A 31 -10.81 19.33 20.28
C ALA A 31 -11.96 18.31 20.35
N LEU A 32 -11.88 17.22 19.59
CA LEU A 32 -12.85 16.13 19.64
C LEU A 32 -12.85 15.43 20.99
N LYS A 33 -11.66 15.12 21.54
CA LYS A 33 -11.53 14.56 22.89
C LYS A 33 -12.14 15.49 23.93
N TRP A 34 -11.86 16.80 23.85
CA TRP A 34 -12.45 17.79 24.74
C TRP A 34 -13.98 17.80 24.65
N LEU A 35 -14.55 17.75 23.44
CA LEU A 35 -16.00 17.71 23.23
C LEU A 35 -16.64 16.45 23.82
N LEU A 36 -15.96 15.30 23.75
CA LEU A 36 -16.46 14.01 24.25
C LEU A 36 -16.29 13.83 25.77
N SER A 37 -15.25 14.40 26.37
CA SER A 37 -14.88 14.13 27.76
C SER A 37 -15.03 15.32 28.70
N GLY A 38 -15.19 16.54 28.18
CA GLY A 38 -15.34 17.78 28.95
C GLY A 38 -14.14 18.17 29.83
N ALA A 39 -13.10 17.34 29.88
CA ALA A 39 -11.98 17.46 30.80
C ALA A 39 -10.67 17.70 30.05
N PHE A 40 -9.97 18.75 30.46
CA PHE A 40 -8.60 18.99 30.01
C PHE A 40 -7.63 18.19 30.88
N THR A 41 -7.20 17.03 30.39
CA THR A 41 -6.04 16.34 30.95
C THR A 41 -4.77 17.15 30.63
N PRO A 42 -3.77 17.25 31.52
CA PRO A 42 -2.49 17.91 31.24
C PRO A 42 -1.83 17.40 29.95
N PHE A 43 -1.98 16.10 29.69
CA PHE A 43 -1.54 15.45 28.46
C PHE A 43 -2.22 16.01 27.19
N SER A 44 -3.54 16.25 27.24
CA SER A 44 -4.29 16.80 26.10
C SER A 44 -3.86 18.24 25.79
N ILE A 45 -3.60 19.04 26.83
CA ILE A 45 -3.14 20.43 26.69
C ILE A 45 -1.74 20.46 26.07
N GLY A 46 -0.82 19.62 26.54
CA GLY A 46 0.52 19.52 25.99
C GLY A 46 0.52 19.14 24.51
N LEU A 47 -0.35 18.19 24.12
CA LEU A 47 -0.45 17.76 22.73
C LEU A 47 -1.12 18.81 21.82
N ALA A 48 -2.11 19.54 22.34
CA ALA A 48 -2.72 20.66 21.63
C ALA A 48 -1.73 21.82 21.43
N LEU A 49 -0.89 22.13 22.42
CA LEU A 49 0.17 23.13 22.29
C LEU A 49 1.19 22.75 21.22
N ILE A 50 1.61 21.49 21.18
CA ILE A 50 2.50 20.97 20.12
C ILE A 50 1.85 21.16 18.75
N GLY A 51 0.57 20.81 18.61
CA GLY A 51 -0.19 21.03 17.38
C GLY A 51 -0.25 22.50 16.97
N ALA A 52 -0.53 23.40 17.92
CA ALA A 52 -0.58 24.85 17.67
C ALA A 52 0.79 25.41 17.24
N VAL A 53 1.88 24.97 17.88
CA VAL A 53 3.25 25.35 17.51
C VAL A 53 3.61 24.85 16.11
N LEU A 54 3.23 23.62 15.75
CA LEU A 54 3.41 23.07 14.41
C LEU A 54 2.68 23.90 13.34
N VAL A 55 1.42 24.29 13.59
CA VAL A 55 0.64 25.14 12.68
C VAL A 55 1.24 26.55 12.58
N ALA A 56 1.66 27.14 13.70
CA ALA A 56 2.28 28.45 13.73
C ALA A 56 3.63 28.46 12.97
N LEU A 57 4.47 27.45 13.16
CA LEU A 57 5.73 27.29 12.43
C LEU A 57 5.49 27.03 10.94
N ALA A 58 4.41 26.32 10.57
CA ALA A 58 4.03 26.13 9.17
C ALA A 58 3.68 27.45 8.48
N PHE A 59 3.09 28.39 9.23
CA PHE A 59 2.70 29.71 8.74
C PHE A 59 3.88 30.69 8.68
N VAL A 60 4.70 30.74 9.73
CA VAL A 60 5.77 31.76 9.88
C VAL A 60 7.09 31.33 9.27
N ALA A 61 7.52 30.08 9.47
CA ALA A 61 8.86 29.62 9.12
C ALA A 61 8.86 28.15 8.63
N PRO A 62 8.27 27.86 7.45
CA PRO A 62 8.12 26.49 6.94
C PRO A 62 9.46 25.81 6.62
N GLU A 63 10.55 26.55 6.47
CA GLU A 63 11.88 26.00 6.22
C GLU A 63 12.45 25.26 7.44
N THR A 64 12.05 25.63 8.66
CA THR A 64 12.46 24.92 9.89
C THR A 64 11.82 23.53 10.00
N LEU A 65 10.69 23.33 9.31
CA LEU A 65 9.95 22.07 9.25
C LEU A 65 10.50 21.09 8.21
N THR A 66 11.55 21.46 7.46
CA THR A 66 12.22 20.60 6.45
C THR A 66 12.74 19.30 7.06
N VAL A 67 13.49 19.38 8.16
CA VAL A 67 14.10 18.21 8.81
C VAL A 67 13.03 17.30 9.42
N PRO A 68 12.05 17.79 10.21
CA PRO A 68 10.95 16.98 10.70
C PRO A 68 10.12 16.34 9.58
N ASN A 69 9.77 17.08 8.53
CA ASN A 69 8.99 16.58 7.40
C ASN A 69 9.73 15.44 6.68
N ARG A 70 11.04 15.59 6.44
CA ARG A 70 11.86 14.54 5.83
C ARG A 70 11.96 13.30 6.71
N LEU A 71 12.07 13.46 8.02
CA LEU A 71 12.11 12.33 8.96
C LEU A 71 10.77 11.61 9.01
N TRP A 72 9.67 12.37 9.04
CA TRP A 72 8.31 11.84 8.96
C TRP A 72 8.07 11.06 7.67
N GLY A 73 8.51 11.60 6.53
CA GLY A 73 8.44 10.90 5.25
C GLY A 73 9.21 9.57 5.27
N LYS A 74 10.43 9.54 5.84
CA LYS A 74 11.20 8.30 6.01
C LYS A 74 10.50 7.29 6.92
N LEU A 75 9.87 7.75 8.00
CA LEU A 75 9.05 6.89 8.86
C LEU A 75 7.85 6.32 8.09
N GLY A 76 7.19 7.14 7.28
CA GLY A 76 6.11 6.70 6.39
C GLY A 76 6.55 5.62 5.41
N LEU A 77 7.74 5.78 4.80
CA LEU A 77 8.31 4.77 3.91
C LEU A 77 8.68 3.47 4.64
N LEU A 78 9.24 3.57 5.85
CA LEU A 78 9.55 2.39 6.67
C LEU A 78 8.27 1.65 7.06
N LEU A 79 7.24 2.38 7.48
CA LEU A 79 5.93 1.82 7.78
C LEU A 79 5.34 1.17 6.53
N PHE A 80 5.40 1.82 5.37
CA PHE A 80 4.94 1.26 4.11
C PHE A 80 5.65 -0.05 3.76
N LYS A 81 6.96 -0.13 3.99
CA LYS A 81 7.74 -1.37 3.79
C LYS A 81 7.24 -2.54 4.65
N ILE A 82 6.65 -2.26 5.81
CA ILE A 82 6.09 -3.28 6.73
C ILE A 82 4.63 -3.57 6.38
N VAL A 83 3.83 -2.52 6.19
CA VAL A 83 2.38 -2.62 5.91
C VAL A 83 2.13 -3.27 4.55
N ASN A 84 2.93 -2.97 3.54
CA ASN A 84 2.73 -3.50 2.19
C ASN A 84 2.79 -5.06 2.16
N PRO A 85 3.83 -5.72 2.71
CA PRO A 85 3.82 -7.18 2.87
C PRO A 85 2.66 -7.72 3.71
N ILE A 86 2.26 -7.03 4.78
CA ILE A 86 1.14 -7.47 5.63
C ILE A 86 -0.17 -7.45 4.85
N VAL A 87 -0.45 -6.35 4.14
CA VAL A 87 -1.64 -6.22 3.29
C VAL A 87 -1.62 -7.27 2.19
N MET A 88 -0.47 -7.48 1.54
CA MET A 88 -0.32 -8.50 0.51
C MET A 88 -0.56 -9.92 1.05
N CYS A 89 -0.04 -10.21 2.25
CA CYS A 89 -0.28 -11.46 2.96
C CYS A 89 -1.77 -11.64 3.29
N LEU A 90 -2.43 -10.58 3.75
CA LEU A 90 -3.85 -10.61 4.08
C LEU A 90 -4.71 -10.84 2.83
N ILE A 91 -4.41 -10.19 1.71
CA ILE A 91 -5.07 -10.44 0.43
C ILE A 91 -4.86 -11.90 0.00
N TYR A 92 -3.62 -12.40 0.10
CA TYR A 92 -3.32 -13.80 -0.20
C TYR A 92 -4.14 -14.77 0.66
N ALA A 93 -4.14 -14.58 1.97
CA ALA A 93 -4.84 -15.44 2.92
C ALA A 93 -6.38 -15.37 2.81
N THR A 94 -6.94 -14.20 2.49
CA THR A 94 -8.40 -14.00 2.45
C THR A 94 -9.02 -14.21 1.07
N THR A 95 -8.23 -14.10 0.00
CA THR A 95 -8.73 -14.22 -1.38
C THR A 95 -8.19 -15.50 -2.02
N PHE A 96 -6.87 -15.62 -2.16
CA PHE A 96 -6.27 -16.72 -2.93
C PHE A 96 -6.35 -18.06 -2.21
N VAL A 97 -6.10 -18.10 -0.90
CA VAL A 97 -6.19 -19.32 -0.09
C VAL A 97 -7.60 -19.94 -0.11
N PRO A 98 -8.70 -19.20 0.16
CA PRO A 98 -10.03 -19.79 0.12
C PRO A 98 -10.45 -20.20 -1.29
N ILE A 99 -10.05 -19.47 -2.33
CA ILE A 99 -10.27 -19.90 -3.72
C ILE A 99 -9.58 -21.24 -3.99
N GLY A 100 -8.30 -21.37 -3.61
CA GLY A 100 -7.56 -22.62 -3.76
C GLY A 100 -8.15 -23.77 -2.95
N LEU A 101 -8.60 -23.51 -1.72
CA LEU A 101 -9.27 -24.50 -0.88
C LEU A 101 -10.62 -24.92 -1.48
N PHE A 102 -11.39 -23.99 -2.02
CA PHE A 102 -12.65 -24.25 -2.70
C PHE A 102 -12.45 -25.12 -3.96
N LEU A 103 -11.44 -24.81 -4.78
CA LEU A 103 -11.08 -25.63 -5.95
C LEU A 103 -10.68 -27.05 -5.55
N ARG A 104 -9.86 -27.18 -4.49
CA ARG A 104 -9.48 -28.49 -3.93
C ARG A 104 -10.68 -29.27 -3.41
N TRP A 105 -11.61 -28.62 -2.72
CA TRP A 105 -12.82 -29.27 -2.23
C TRP A 105 -13.73 -29.74 -3.37
N ARG A 106 -13.78 -28.98 -4.48
CA ARG A 106 -14.48 -29.38 -5.72
C ARG A 106 -13.75 -30.48 -6.51
N GLY A 107 -12.56 -30.89 -6.08
CA GLY A 107 -11.72 -31.87 -6.79
C GLY A 107 -11.14 -31.36 -8.11
N HIS A 108 -11.20 -30.03 -8.34
CA HIS A 108 -10.68 -29.42 -9.55
C HIS A 108 -9.19 -29.08 -9.35
N ASP A 109 -8.31 -29.89 -9.93
CA ASP A 109 -6.87 -29.65 -9.93
C ASP A 109 -6.41 -29.13 -11.32
N PRO A 110 -6.43 -27.81 -11.56
CA PRO A 110 -6.04 -27.25 -12.86
C PRO A 110 -4.55 -27.42 -13.17
N LEU A 111 -3.73 -27.72 -12.16
CA LEU A 111 -2.28 -27.85 -12.30
C LEU A 111 -1.84 -29.32 -12.39
N ALA A 112 -2.77 -30.28 -12.24
CA ALA A 112 -2.47 -31.70 -12.09
C ALA A 112 -1.29 -31.93 -11.13
N ALA A 113 -1.31 -31.23 -10.00
CA ALA A 113 -0.18 -31.16 -9.06
C ALA A 113 0.06 -32.48 -8.31
N SER A 114 -0.88 -33.43 -8.38
CA SER A 114 -0.71 -34.78 -7.84
C SER A 114 0.37 -35.56 -8.61
N PHE A 115 1.43 -35.95 -7.90
CA PHE A 115 2.51 -36.76 -8.46
C PHE A 115 2.09 -38.23 -8.54
N ASP A 116 1.85 -38.72 -9.75
CA ASP A 116 1.61 -40.13 -10.07
C ASP A 116 2.94 -40.86 -10.35
N ARG A 117 3.34 -41.76 -9.45
CA ARG A 117 4.56 -42.58 -9.61
C ARG A 117 4.43 -43.68 -10.67
N SER A 118 3.21 -43.99 -11.10
CA SER A 118 2.91 -45.01 -12.11
C SER A 118 2.78 -44.44 -13.52
N ALA A 119 2.71 -43.11 -13.65
CA ALA A 119 2.64 -42.44 -14.95
C ALA A 119 3.96 -42.59 -15.73
N SER A 120 3.86 -43.08 -16.96
CA SER A 120 5.01 -43.20 -17.88
C SER A 120 5.52 -41.85 -18.37
N THR A 121 4.63 -40.85 -18.46
CA THR A 121 4.96 -39.46 -18.79
C THR A 121 3.85 -38.52 -18.32
N TYR A 122 4.21 -37.32 -17.86
CA TYR A 122 3.27 -36.23 -17.54
C TYR A 122 2.95 -35.37 -18.77
N TRP A 123 3.49 -35.71 -19.94
CA TRP A 123 3.31 -34.93 -21.14
C TRP A 123 1.87 -35.05 -21.65
N ILE A 124 1.14 -33.93 -21.65
CA ILE A 124 -0.21 -33.86 -22.22
C ILE A 124 -0.08 -33.81 -23.74
N THR A 125 -0.42 -34.92 -24.41
CA THR A 125 -0.44 -34.99 -25.88
C THR A 125 -1.57 -34.12 -26.40
N ARG A 126 -1.22 -33.05 -27.12
CA ARG A 126 -2.21 -32.28 -27.89
C ARG A 126 -2.43 -32.98 -29.23
N PRO A 127 -3.69 -33.14 -29.68
CA PRO A 127 -3.96 -33.66 -31.02
C PRO A 127 -3.27 -32.76 -32.04
N THR A 128 -2.51 -33.37 -32.95
CA THR A 128 -1.77 -32.70 -34.02
C THR A 128 -2.64 -32.39 -35.25
N GLY A 129 -3.93 -32.70 -35.20
CA GLY A 129 -4.90 -32.38 -36.24
C GLY A 129 -5.77 -31.20 -35.84
N ASP A 130 -5.85 -30.21 -36.73
CA ASP A 130 -6.75 -29.04 -36.70
C ASP A 130 -6.41 -27.93 -35.68
N ALA A 131 -5.16 -27.45 -35.72
CA ALA A 131 -4.95 -26.04 -35.40
C ALA A 131 -5.55 -25.22 -36.56
N ASP A 132 -6.71 -24.59 -36.34
CA ASP A 132 -7.38 -23.73 -37.32
C ASP A 132 -6.36 -22.75 -37.93
N PRO A 133 -6.06 -22.81 -39.24
CA PRO A 133 -5.13 -21.92 -39.91
C PRO A 133 -5.47 -20.43 -39.72
N ASN A 134 -6.72 -20.11 -39.40
CA ASN A 134 -7.18 -18.74 -39.11
C ASN A 134 -7.00 -18.31 -37.64
N ALA A 135 -6.59 -19.21 -36.73
CA ALA A 135 -6.41 -18.88 -35.31
C ALA A 135 -5.27 -17.87 -35.07
N MET A 136 -4.33 -17.73 -36.01
CA MET A 136 -3.19 -16.82 -35.93
C MET A 136 -3.25 -15.70 -36.98
N ARG A 137 -4.43 -15.11 -37.20
CA ARG A 137 -4.63 -14.07 -38.24
C ARG A 137 -3.86 -12.76 -37.99
N ASN A 138 -3.53 -12.43 -36.74
CA ASN A 138 -2.84 -11.19 -36.35
C ASN A 138 -1.68 -11.47 -35.38
N GLN A 139 -0.61 -12.10 -35.88
CA GLN A 139 0.56 -12.45 -35.06
C GLN A 139 1.69 -11.40 -35.06
N PHE A 140 1.53 -10.30 -35.82
CA PHE A 140 2.45 -9.15 -35.86
C PHE A 140 1.67 -7.84 -35.88
#